data_AF-A0A2C6BXJ7-F1
#
_entry.id   AF-A0A2C6BXJ7-F1
#
_cell.length_a   1.000
_cell.length_b   1.000
_cell.length_c   1.000
_cell.angle_alpha   90.00
_cell.angle_beta   90.00
_cell.angle_gamma   90.00
#
_symmetry.space_group_name_H-M   'P 1'
#
loop_
_entity.id
_entity.type
_entity.pdbx_description
1 polymer ?
#
loop_
_entity_poly.entity_id
_entity_poly.type
_entity_poly.pdbx_seq_one_letter_code
_entity_poly.pdbx_strand_id
1 'polypeptide(L)' 'MERFFGSLKSEWVKERCYPDAESAKRDISKYVIEYYNMWRPHTHLGGLSPNEYEVAA' A
#
# COMPACT_ATOMS: atom_id res chain seq x y z
N MET A 1 8.11 7.78 -11.38
CA MET A 1 7.66 6.39 -11.48
C MET A 1 7.28 5.90 -10.11
N GLU A 2 6.07 5.39 -9.94
CA GLU A 2 5.64 4.87 -8.65
C GLU A 2 6.13 3.44 -8.44
N ARG A 3 6.61 3.14 -7.23
CA ARG A 3 7.23 1.85 -6.90
C ARG A 3 6.49 1.26 -5.71
N PHE A 4 5.70 0.22 -5.93
CA PHE A 4 4.95 -0.48 -4.88
C PHE A 4 5.83 -0.80 -3.66
N PHE A 5 6.93 -1.54 -3.86
CA PHE A 5 7.83 -1.93 -2.77
C PHE A 5 8.59 -0.76 -2.15
N GLY A 6 8.81 0.33 -2.89
CA GLY A 6 9.41 1.55 -2.33
C GLY A 6 8.46 2.20 -1.34
N SER A 7 7.22 2.37 -1.77
CA SER A 7 6.10 2.95 -1.02
C SER A 7 5.79 2.15 0.25
N LEU A 8 5.64 0.82 0.12
CA LEU A 8 5.45 -0.09 1.25
C LEU A 8 6.55 0.08 2.30
N LYS A 9 7.81 0.15 1.85
CA LYS A 9 8.95 0.28 2.76
C LYS A 9 8.98 1.64 3.44
N SER A 10 8.75 2.74 2.72
CA SER A 10 8.87 4.09 3.26
C SER A 10 7.68 4.53 4.10
N GLU A 11 6.46 4.17 3.71
CA GLU A 11 5.21 4.63 4.34
C GLU A 11 4.74 3.71 5.47
N TRP A 12 5.07 2.41 5.40
CA TRP A 12 4.50 1.43 6.34
C TRP A 12 5.54 0.71 7.18
N VAL A 13 6.60 0.18 6.55
CA VAL A 13 7.55 -0.72 7.22
C VAL A 13 8.68 0.04 7.94
N LYS A 14 9.02 1.26 7.51
CA LYS A 14 10.23 1.99 7.93
C LYS A 14 10.42 2.08 9.46
N GLU A 15 9.34 2.27 10.21
CA GLU A 15 9.38 2.48 11.65
C GLU A 15 8.80 1.29 12.45
N ARG A 16 8.51 0.17 11.77
CA ARG A 16 7.89 -1.00 12.39
C ARG A 16 8.93 -2.08 12.68
N CYS A 17 8.93 -2.55 13.92
CA CYS A 17 9.65 -3.76 14.31
C CYS A 17 8.63 -4.89 14.44
N TYR A 18 8.78 -5.95 13.65
CA TYR A 18 7.89 -7.11 13.71
C TYR A 18 8.49 -8.18 14.61
N PRO A 19 7.72 -8.74 15.56
CA PRO A 19 8.22 -9.79 16.45
C PRO A 19 8.46 -11.11 15.71
N ASP A 20 7.73 -11.35 14.63
CA ASP A 20 7.80 -12.56 13.82
C ASP A 20 7.31 -12.30 12.39
N ALA A 21 7.53 -13.28 11.50
CA ALA A 21 7.16 -13.18 10.09
C ALA A 21 5.64 -13.17 9.84
N GLU A 22 4.83 -13.82 10.69
CA GLU A 22 3.38 -13.85 10.53
C GLU A 22 2.77 -12.48 10.89
N SER A 23 3.28 -11.85 11.94
CA SER A 23 2.96 -10.47 12.29
C SER A 23 3.28 -9.49 11.15
N ALA A 24 4.46 -9.64 10.53
CA ALA A 24 4.82 -8.84 9.36
C ALA A 24 3.89 -9.09 8.16
N LYS A 25 3.56 -10.36 7.86
CA LYS A 25 2.64 -10.71 6.77
C LYS A 25 1.26 -10.10 6.99
N ARG A 26 0.70 -10.22 8.20
CA ARG A 26 -0.62 -9.67 8.51
C ARG A 26 -0.64 -8.16 8.34
N ASP A 27 0.39 -7.48 8.79
CA ASP A 27 0.48 -6.03 8.71
C ASP A 27 0.69 -5.53 7.26
N ILE A 28 1.52 -6.22 6.48
CA ILE A 28 1.69 -5.94 5.05
C ILE A 28 0.39 -6.19 4.29
N SER A 29 -0.33 -7.29 4.57
CA SER A 29 -1.65 -7.54 3.97
C SER A 29 -2.64 -6.43 4.30
N LYS A 30 -2.61 -5.92 5.53
CA LYS A 30 -3.41 -4.77 5.94
C LYS A 30 -3.08 -3.52 5.13
N TYR A 31 -1.79 -3.22 4.96
CA TYR A 31 -1.35 -2.12 4.10
C TYR A 31 -1.89 -2.26 2.67
N VAL A 32 -1.79 -3.46 2.08
CA VAL A 32 -2.20 -3.68 0.68
C VAL A 32 -3.71 -3.51 0.52
N ILE A 33 -4.49 -4.19 1.37
CA ILE A 33 -5.95 -4.23 1.24
C ILE A 33 -6.58 -2.92 1.69
N GLU A 34 -6.26 -2.47 2.91
CA GLU A 34 -6.99 -1.39 3.56
C GLU A 34 -6.46 0.00 3.22
N TYR A 35 -5.22 0.14 2.75
CA TYR A 35 -4.63 1.46 2.46
C TYR A 35 -4.24 1.60 0.99
N TYR A 36 -3.35 0.76 0.49
CA TYR A 36 -2.80 0.88 -0.86
C TYR A 36 -3.90 0.80 -1.92
N ASN A 37 -4.76 -0.23 -1.87
CA ASN A 37 -5.81 -0.40 -2.86
C ASN A 37 -6.99 0.57 -2.68
N MET A 38 -7.33 0.93 -1.44
CA MET A 38 -8.56 1.68 -1.15
C MET A 38 -8.38 3.21 -1.11
N TRP A 39 -7.21 3.71 -0.68
CA TRP A 39 -7.06 5.14 -0.36
C TRP A 39 -5.79 5.79 -0.89
N ARG A 40 -4.76 5.02 -1.21
CA ARG A 40 -3.48 5.60 -1.57
C ARG A 40 -3.59 6.29 -2.94
N PRO A 41 -3.34 7.60 -3.05
CA PRO A 41 -3.43 8.29 -4.33
C PRO A 41 -2.24 7.91 -5.21
N HIS A 42 -2.51 7.50 -6.45
CA HIS A 42 -1.49 7.16 -7.43
C HIS A 42 -1.31 8.27 -8.45
N THR A 43 -0.09 8.79 -8.58
CA THR A 43 0.24 9.84 -9.55
C THR A 43 0.03 9.39 -11.01
N HIS A 44 0.21 8.10 -11.29
CA HIS A 44 -0.09 7.51 -12.60
C HIS A 44 -1.60 7.45 -12.86
N LEU A 45 -2.41 7.22 -11.84
CA LEU A 45 -3.86 7.09 -11.97
C LEU A 45 -4.57 8.44 -11.82
N GLY A 46 -3.88 9.55 -12.08
CA GLY A 46 -4.44 10.91 -11.95
C GLY A 46 -4.77 11.31 -10.51
N GLY A 47 -4.14 10.68 -9.51
CA GLY A 47 -4.41 10.91 -8.09
C GLY A 47 -5.47 9.97 -7.49
N LEU A 48 -6.05 9.08 -8.29
CA LEU A 48 -6.99 8.06 -7.80
C LEU A 48 -6.27 6.93 -7.09
N SER A 49 -6.95 6.26 -6.16
CA SER A 49 -6.54 4.96 -5.67
C SER A 49 -6.71 3.87 -6.75
N PRO A 50 -6.03 2.72 -6.62
CA PRO A 50 -6.17 1.62 -7.57
C PRO A 50 -7.63 1.18 -7.71
N ASN A 51 -8.36 1.07 -6.59
CA ASN A 51 -9.74 0.65 -6.62
C ASN A 51 -10.67 1.70 -7.27
N GLU A 52 -10.43 2.98 -7.02
CA GLU A 52 -11.18 4.05 -7.71
C GLU A 52 -10.93 4.04 -9.22
N TYR A 53 -9.69 3.81 -9.64
CA TYR A 53 -9.35 3.72 -11.05
C TYR A 53 -10.05 2.52 -11.73
N GLU A 54 -10.04 1.34 -11.11
CA GLU A 54 -10.70 0.14 -11.63
C GLU A 54 -12.23 0.28 -11.68
N VAL A 55 -12.84 1.04 -10.77
CA VAL A 55 -14.29 1.32 -10.78
C VAL A 55 -14.66 2.39 -11.81
N ALA A 56 -13.76 3.33 -12.10
CA ALA A 56 -13.98 4.41 -13.05
C ALA A 56 -13.66 4.03 -14.51
N ALA A 57 -12.95 2.91 -14.73
CA ALA A 57 -12.59 2.37 -16.04
C ALA A 57 -13.70 1.46 -16.62
#